data_AF-A0A370GES2-F1
#
_entry.id   AF-A0A370GES2-F1
#
_cell.length_a   1.000
_cell.length_b   1.000
_cell.length_c   1.000
_cell.angle_alpha   90.00
_cell.angle_beta   90.00
_cell.angle_gamma   90.00
#
_symmetry.space_group_name_H-M   'P 1'
#
loop_
_entity.id
_entity.type
_entity.pdbx_description
1 polymer ?
#
loop_
_entity_poly.entity_id
_entity_poly.type
_entity_poly.pdbx_seq_one_letter_code
_entity_poly.pdbx_strand_id
1 'polypeptide(L)'
;MNMWKRHLSPKKRITLLIGQFVVLVICIGYIEYFYTTRLLPDKRAQAVFNSADCFLVSKKLNTRNYPKHVYRADFLVSYNVNNVQYNRWAFGNGMDRSFSESKGEQEAILARYEVGKTYQCWYDPEDPQLVVLVMRHDWRVTFPLILPAVVAVIMLYYFLTNAVGLMGMMGTVISKRKK
;
A
#
# COMPACT_ATOMS: atom_id res chain seq x y z
N MET A 1 -10.10 1.59 42.12
CA MET A 1 -8.76 1.91 41.62
C MET A 1 -8.86 3.01 40.55
N ASN A 2 -9.09 4.26 40.96
CA ASN A 2 -9.28 5.42 40.07
C ASN A 2 -8.39 6.57 40.55
N MET A 3 -7.08 6.39 40.47
CA MET A 3 -6.12 7.35 40.97
C MET A 3 -5.21 7.79 39.83
N TRP A 4 -5.72 8.66 38.94
CA TRP A 4 -4.95 9.60 38.10
C TRP A 4 -5.84 10.40 37.12
N LYS A 5 -6.80 11.20 37.62
CA LYS A 5 -7.32 12.33 36.83
C LYS A 5 -6.34 13.49 36.95
N ARG A 6 -5.24 13.46 36.18
CA ARG A 6 -4.37 14.63 36.03
C ARG A 6 -5.23 15.76 35.46
N HIS A 7 -5.46 16.81 36.25
CA HIS A 7 -6.23 17.97 35.80
C HIS A 7 -5.36 18.80 34.84
N LEU A 8 -5.29 18.41 33.56
CA LEU A 8 -4.60 19.21 32.56
C LEU A 8 -5.34 20.54 32.37
N SER A 9 -4.58 21.63 32.34
CA SER A 9 -5.12 22.97 32.05
C SER A 9 -5.71 23.04 30.64
N PRO A 10 -6.71 23.91 30.39
CA PRO A 10 -7.37 24.02 29.08
C PRO A 10 -6.39 24.26 27.93
N LYS A 11 -5.38 25.12 28.13
CA LYS A 11 -4.33 25.41 27.14
C LYS A 11 -3.56 24.14 26.74
N LYS A 12 -3.15 23.32 27.73
CA LYS A 12 -2.42 22.07 27.48
C LYS A 12 -3.28 21.05 26.73
N ARG A 13 -4.59 21.00 26.99
CA ARG A 13 -5.52 20.12 26.26
C ARG A 13 -5.69 20.53 24.80
N ILE A 14 -5.78 21.83 24.51
CA ILE A 14 -5.87 22.34 23.14
C ILE A 14 -4.59 22.00 22.36
N THR A 15 -3.41 22.27 22.94
CA THR A 15 -2.13 21.90 22.31
C THR A 15 -2.04 20.40 22.03
N LEU A 16 -2.53 19.55 22.95
CA LEU A 16 -2.56 18.10 22.79
C LEU A 16 -3.50 17.66 21.66
N LEU A 17 -4.70 18.26 21.55
CA LEU A 17 -5.65 17.97 20.46
C LEU A 17 -5.07 18.34 19.09
N ILE A 18 -4.38 19.48 18.98
CA ILE A 18 -3.71 19.88 17.74
C ILE A 18 -2.65 18.84 17.36
N GLY A 19 -1.82 18.42 18.31
CA GLY A 19 -0.81 17.39 18.06
C GLY A 19 -1.43 16.05 17.60
N GLN A 20 -2.50 15.61 18.25
CA GLN A 20 -3.22 14.39 17.87
C GLN A 20 -3.84 14.48 16.47
N PHE A 21 -4.43 15.63 16.13
CA PHE A 21 -4.98 15.86 14.81
C PHE A 21 -3.90 15.78 13.72
N VAL A 22 -2.73 16.40 13.95
CA VAL A 22 -1.60 16.32 13.02
C VAL A 22 -1.15 14.87 12.82
N VAL A 23 -1.00 14.09 13.89
CA VAL A 23 -0.61 12.67 13.79
C VAL A 23 -1.66 11.87 13.02
N LEU A 24 -2.95 12.09 13.26
CA LEU A 24 -4.03 11.42 12.53
C LEU A 24 -3.99 11.72 11.04
N VAL A 25 -3.81 12.98 10.65
CA VAL A 25 -3.69 13.38 9.24
C VAL A 25 -2.50 12.69 8.58
N ILE A 26 -1.35 12.62 9.26
CA ILE A 26 -0.16 11.92 8.75
C ILE A 26 -0.43 10.43 8.57
N CYS A 27 -1.04 9.77 9.56
CA CYS A 27 -1.36 8.34 9.47
C CYS A 27 -2.34 8.04 8.34
N ILE A 28 -3.41 8.82 8.22
CA ILE A 28 -4.42 8.64 7.16
C ILE A 28 -3.79 8.86 5.79
N GLY A 29 -3.06 9.96 5.60
CA GLY A 29 -2.39 10.26 4.33
C GLY A 29 -1.37 9.19 3.94
N TYR A 30 -0.61 8.65 4.90
CA TYR A 30 0.30 7.54 4.64
C TYR A 30 -0.43 6.26 4.23
N ILE A 31 -1.50 5.89 4.94
CA ILE A 31 -2.32 4.71 4.63
C ILE A 31 -2.93 4.84 3.23
N GLU A 32 -3.52 5.98 2.90
CA GLU A 32 -4.13 6.24 1.60
C GLU A 32 -3.10 6.20 0.47
N TYR A 33 -1.96 6.88 0.65
CA TYR A 33 -0.86 6.87 -0.31
C TYR A 33 -0.36 5.44 -0.56
N PHE A 34 -0.10 4.68 0.50
CA PHE A 34 0.39 3.31 0.38
C PHE A 34 -0.66 2.38 -0.24
N TYR A 35 -1.93 2.52 0.15
CA TYR A 35 -3.02 1.73 -0.41
C TYR A 35 -3.17 1.94 -1.91
N THR A 36 -3.24 3.20 -2.36
CA THR A 36 -3.44 3.55 -3.77
C THR A 36 -2.24 3.22 -4.65
N THR A 37 -1.01 3.33 -4.14
CA THR A 37 0.21 3.11 -4.93
C THR A 37 0.71 1.67 -4.92
N ARG A 38 0.43 0.91 -3.85
CA ARG A 38 0.93 -0.47 -3.70
C ARG A 38 -0.17 -1.50 -3.78
N LEU A 39 -1.27 -1.37 -3.03
CA LEU A 39 -2.24 -2.45 -2.89
C LEU A 39 -3.33 -2.43 -3.96
N LEU A 40 -3.84 -1.25 -4.30
CA LEU A 40 -4.94 -1.08 -5.24
C LEU A 40 -4.60 -1.63 -6.65
N PRO A 41 -3.41 -1.41 -7.22
CA PRO A 41 -3.08 -1.93 -8.55
C PRO A 41 -3.16 -3.45 -8.64
N ASP A 42 -2.68 -4.17 -7.61
CA ASP A 42 -2.74 -5.64 -7.61
C ASP A 42 -4.15 -6.16 -7.34
N LYS A 43 -4.91 -5.50 -6.46
CA LYS A 43 -6.34 -5.84 -6.26
C LYS A 43 -7.14 -5.63 -7.53
N ARG A 44 -6.87 -4.55 -8.27
CA ARG A 44 -7.47 -4.31 -9.58
C ARG A 44 -7.09 -5.43 -10.55
N ALA A 45 -5.81 -5.77 -10.64
CA ALA A 45 -5.34 -6.86 -11.50
C ALA A 45 -6.03 -8.20 -11.19
N GLN A 46 -6.31 -8.50 -9.92
CA GLN A 46 -7.03 -9.72 -9.54
C GLN A 46 -8.54 -9.66 -9.86
N ALA A 47 -9.15 -8.47 -9.82
CA ALA A 47 -10.61 -8.33 -9.93
C ALA A 47 -11.10 -8.09 -11.37
N VAL A 48 -10.33 -7.37 -12.21
CA VAL A 48 -10.83 -6.89 -13.51
C VAL A 48 -10.00 -7.33 -14.71
N PHE A 49 -8.80 -7.89 -14.51
CA PHE A 49 -7.98 -8.30 -15.66
C PHE A 49 -8.51 -9.60 -16.25
N ASN A 50 -8.46 -9.68 -17.58
CA ASN A 50 -8.84 -10.87 -18.31
C ASN A 50 -7.64 -11.79 -18.49
N SER A 51 -7.89 -13.10 -18.45
CA SER A 51 -6.86 -14.11 -18.66
C SER A 51 -6.56 -14.29 -20.15
N ALA A 52 -5.28 -14.39 -20.52
CA ALA A 52 -4.82 -14.72 -21.87
C ALA A 52 -3.66 -15.70 -21.84
N ASP A 53 -3.41 -16.36 -22.97
CA ASP A 53 -2.23 -17.19 -23.19
C ASP A 53 -1.05 -16.32 -23.64
N CYS A 54 -0.03 -16.22 -22.79
CA CYS A 54 1.18 -15.46 -23.05
C CYS A 54 2.34 -16.38 -23.41
N PHE A 55 2.89 -16.20 -24.61
CA PHE A 55 4.14 -16.82 -25.02
C PHE A 55 5.32 -16.06 -24.40
N LEU A 56 6.20 -16.75 -23.66
CA LEU A 56 7.36 -16.13 -23.04
C LEU A 56 8.52 -16.00 -24.03
N VAL A 57 8.75 -14.78 -24.53
CA VAL A 57 9.78 -14.45 -25.52
C VAL A 57 11.18 -14.40 -24.90
N SER A 58 11.32 -13.75 -23.74
CA SER A 58 12.59 -13.70 -23.02
C SER A 58 12.38 -13.40 -21.54
N LYS A 59 13.38 -13.69 -20.72
CA LYS A 59 13.41 -13.31 -19.31
C LYS A 59 14.79 -12.80 -18.94
N LYS A 60 14.88 -11.85 -18.01
CA LYS A 60 16.16 -11.31 -17.53
C LYS A 60 16.09 -10.88 -16.07
N LEU A 61 17.24 -10.97 -15.40
CA LEU A 61 17.45 -10.32 -14.11
C LEU A 61 17.89 -8.88 -14.35
N ASN A 62 16.98 -7.94 -14.17
CA ASN A 62 17.30 -6.52 -14.26
C ASN A 62 18.01 -6.08 -12.98
N THR A 63 19.17 -5.44 -13.12
CA THR A 63 20.01 -5.05 -11.99
C THR A 63 20.29 -3.56 -12.05
N ARG A 64 20.18 -2.88 -10.91
CA ARG A 64 20.67 -1.51 -10.73
C ARG A 64 21.72 -1.51 -9.62
N ASN A 65 22.84 -0.83 -9.87
CA ASN A 65 24.02 -0.89 -9.01
C ASN A 65 24.22 0.35 -8.12
N TYR A 66 23.32 1.35 -8.19
CA TYR A 66 23.43 2.58 -7.40
C TYR A 66 22.04 3.08 -6.98
N PRO A 67 21.85 3.55 -5.73
CA PRO A 67 22.81 3.63 -4.62
C PRO A 67 23.08 2.29 -3.90
N LYS A 68 22.33 1.23 -4.20
CA LYS A 68 22.56 -0.14 -3.74
C LYS A 68 22.29 -1.12 -4.88
N HIS A 69 22.84 -2.31 -4.79
CA HIS A 69 22.47 -3.41 -5.69
C HIS A 69 21.03 -3.84 -5.45
N VAL A 70 20.20 -3.65 -6.47
CA VAL A 70 18.80 -4.04 -6.45
C VAL A 70 18.44 -4.77 -7.74
N TYR A 71 17.52 -5.72 -7.62
CA TYR A 71 17.24 -6.74 -8.62
C TYR A 71 15.75 -6.81 -8.92
N ARG A 72 15.39 -7.15 -10.15
CA ARG A 72 14.00 -7.39 -10.55
C ARG A 72 13.92 -8.45 -11.64
N ALA A 73 13.02 -9.41 -11.49
CA ALA A 73 12.70 -10.37 -12.53
C ALA A 73 11.81 -9.72 -13.60
N ASP A 74 12.32 -9.61 -14.83
CA ASP A 74 11.61 -9.04 -15.98
C ASP A 74 11.33 -10.14 -17.02
N PHE A 75 10.10 -10.20 -17.53
CA PHE A 75 9.64 -11.18 -18.52
C PHE A 75 9.06 -10.45 -19.73
N LEU A 76 9.58 -10.72 -20.93
CA LEU A 76 8.98 -10.23 -22.17
C LEU A 76 7.98 -11.28 -22.67
N VAL A 77 6.70 -10.93 -22.65
CA VAL A 77 5.62 -11.83 -23.09
C VAL A 77 4.98 -11.32 -24.38
N SER A 78 4.57 -12.26 -25.22
CA SER A 78 3.78 -12.02 -26.43
C SER A 78 2.40 -12.63 -26.27
N TYR A 79 1.36 -11.88 -26.59
CA TYR A 79 -0.03 -12.34 -26.51
C TYR A 79 -0.90 -11.56 -27.48
N ASN A 80 -2.06 -12.14 -27.82
CA ASN A 80 -3.00 -11.55 -28.76
C ASN A 80 -4.29 -11.15 -28.04
N VAL A 81 -4.76 -9.93 -28.29
CA VAL A 81 -6.06 -9.43 -27.83
C VAL A 81 -6.77 -8.83 -29.04
N ASN A 82 -7.97 -9.32 -29.36
CA ASN A 82 -8.77 -8.84 -30.50
C ASN A 82 -7.98 -8.79 -31.82
N ASN A 83 -7.25 -9.87 -32.15
CA ASN A 83 -6.36 -9.98 -33.32
C ASN A 83 -5.18 -8.99 -33.37
N VAL A 84 -4.89 -8.26 -32.29
CA VAL A 84 -3.71 -7.40 -32.16
C VAL A 84 -2.68 -8.10 -31.29
N GLN A 85 -1.45 -8.23 -31.81
CA GLN A 85 -0.34 -8.80 -31.07
C GLN A 85 0.37 -7.75 -30.21
N TYR A 86 0.51 -8.06 -28.92
CA TYR A 86 1.22 -7.23 -27.95
C TYR A 86 2.49 -7.93 -27.49
N ASN A 87 3.58 -7.17 -27.39
CA ASN A 87 4.85 -7.62 -26.82
C ASN A 87 5.20 -6.71 -25.64
N ARG A 88 4.99 -7.17 -24.40
CA ARG A 88 5.08 -6.32 -23.22
C ARG A 88 5.89 -6.96 -22.12
N TRP A 89 6.55 -6.10 -21.34
CA TRP A 89 7.29 -6.53 -20.16
C TRP A 89 6.32 -6.72 -19.00
N ALA A 90 6.24 -7.95 -18.48
CA ALA A 90 5.66 -8.27 -17.20
C ALA A 90 6.76 -8.36 -16.14
N PHE A 91 6.40 -8.08 -14.88
CA PHE A 91 7.35 -8.08 -13.76
C PHE A 91 7.06 -9.26 -12.82
N GLY A 92 8.10 -9.72 -12.13
CA GLY A 92 8.01 -10.81 -11.16
C GLY A 92 7.23 -10.48 -9.87
N ASN A 93 6.63 -9.29 -9.78
CA ASN A 93 5.98 -8.77 -8.58
C ASN A 93 4.64 -8.09 -8.88
N GLY A 94 3.84 -8.67 -9.78
CA GLY A 94 2.54 -8.10 -10.18
C GLY A 94 2.69 -6.77 -10.90
N MET A 95 1.89 -5.78 -10.50
CA MET A 95 1.94 -4.42 -11.06
C MET A 95 3.05 -3.57 -10.45
N ASP A 96 3.74 -4.08 -9.43
CA ASP A 96 4.82 -3.38 -8.76
C ASP A 96 6.14 -3.46 -9.56
N ARG A 97 6.59 -2.31 -10.05
CA ARG A 97 7.82 -2.15 -10.82
C ARG A 97 9.06 -1.94 -9.96
N SER A 98 8.94 -1.97 -8.64
CA SER A 98 10.07 -1.75 -7.75
C SER A 98 11.10 -2.89 -7.82
N PHE A 99 12.33 -2.58 -7.41
CA PHE A 99 13.40 -3.56 -7.33
C PHE A 99 13.50 -4.08 -5.88
N SER A 100 13.94 -5.34 -5.74
CA SER A 100 14.23 -5.98 -4.46
C SER A 100 15.74 -5.97 -4.17
N GLU A 101 16.12 -5.88 -2.89
CA GLU A 101 17.53 -6.09 -2.48
C GLU A 101 17.92 -7.58 -2.54
N SER A 102 16.96 -8.51 -2.63
CA SER A 102 17.22 -9.96 -2.64
C SER A 102 17.38 -10.50 -4.06
N LYS A 103 18.63 -10.71 -4.48
CA LYS A 103 18.96 -11.35 -5.76
C LYS A 103 18.34 -12.76 -5.88
N GLY A 104 18.52 -13.58 -4.85
CA GLY A 104 18.09 -14.99 -4.87
C GLY A 104 16.58 -15.16 -5.00
N GLU A 105 15.78 -14.29 -4.35
CA GLU A 105 14.32 -14.30 -4.52
C GLU A 105 13.92 -13.99 -5.98
N GLN A 106 14.59 -13.03 -6.63
CA GLN A 106 14.30 -12.67 -8.02
C GLN A 106 14.75 -13.75 -9.01
N GLU A 107 15.90 -14.39 -8.77
CA GLU A 107 16.35 -15.53 -9.56
C GLU A 107 15.42 -16.74 -9.41
N ALA A 108 14.92 -17.00 -8.20
CA ALA A 108 13.93 -18.05 -7.96
C ALA A 108 12.63 -17.79 -8.74
N ILE A 109 12.17 -16.54 -8.82
CA ILE A 109 11.00 -16.17 -9.65
C ILE A 109 11.27 -16.46 -11.13
N LEU A 110 12.44 -16.06 -11.65
CA LEU A 110 12.84 -16.33 -13.04
C LEU A 110 12.94 -17.83 -13.33
N ALA A 111 13.41 -18.63 -12.38
CA ALA A 111 13.60 -20.07 -12.55
C ALA A 111 12.28 -20.82 -12.78
N ARG A 112 11.13 -20.29 -12.33
CA ARG A 112 9.80 -20.89 -12.52
C ARG A 112 9.29 -20.88 -13.96
N TYR A 113 9.90 -20.09 -14.84
CA TYR A 113 9.42 -19.90 -16.21
C TYR A 113 10.51 -20.20 -17.23
N GLU A 114 10.21 -21.04 -18.21
CA GLU A 114 11.08 -21.35 -19.34
C GLU A 114 10.69 -20.53 -20.58
N VAL A 115 11.69 -19.95 -21.25
CA VAL A 115 11.52 -19.20 -22.50
C VAL A 115 11.06 -20.15 -23.61
N GLY A 116 10.17 -19.68 -24.48
CA GLY A 116 9.58 -20.47 -25.56
C GLY A 116 8.35 -21.28 -25.14
N LYS A 117 7.92 -21.19 -23.88
CA LYS A 117 6.68 -21.80 -23.40
C LYS A 117 5.56 -20.75 -23.26
N THR A 118 4.32 -21.25 -23.28
CA THR A 118 3.11 -20.46 -23.05
C THR A 118 2.67 -20.59 -21.60
N TYR A 119 2.26 -19.47 -21.00
CA TYR A 119 1.76 -19.40 -19.63
C TYR A 119 0.49 -18.55 -19.58
N GLN A 120 -0.38 -18.84 -18.60
CA GLN A 120 -1.48 -17.94 -18.29
C GLN A 120 -0.94 -16.60 -17.78
N CYS A 121 -1.43 -15.52 -18.37
CA CYS A 121 -1.20 -14.15 -17.92
C CYS A 121 -2.53 -13.40 -17.83
N TRP A 122 -2.49 -12.22 -17.24
CA TRP A 122 -3.65 -11.35 -17.07
C TRP A 122 -3.36 -9.98 -17.65
N TYR A 123 -4.27 -9.46 -18.48
CA TYR A 123 -4.15 -8.13 -19.09
C TYR A 123 -5.33 -7.23 -18.71
N ASP A 124 -5.10 -5.92 -18.66
CA ASP A 124 -6.19 -4.96 -18.45
C ASP A 124 -7.03 -4.82 -19.73
N PRO A 125 -8.34 -5.14 -19.73
CA PRO A 125 -9.17 -4.98 -20.92
C PRO A 125 -9.34 -3.52 -21.36
N GLU A 126 -9.19 -2.55 -20.45
CA GLU A 126 -9.24 -1.12 -20.77
C GLU A 126 -7.90 -0.60 -21.30
N ASP A 127 -6.79 -1.23 -20.90
CA ASP A 127 -5.44 -0.93 -21.38
C ASP A 127 -4.61 -2.21 -21.61
N PRO A 128 -4.74 -2.86 -22.80
CA PRO A 128 -4.00 -4.08 -23.13
C PRO A 128 -2.48 -3.90 -23.22
N GLN A 129 -1.94 -2.75 -22.86
CA GLN A 129 -0.50 -2.56 -22.66
C GLN A 129 -0.03 -3.13 -21.31
N LEU A 130 -0.94 -3.21 -20.34
CA LEU A 130 -0.68 -3.67 -18.98
C LEU A 130 -0.92 -5.18 -18.91
N VAL A 131 0.13 -5.91 -18.52
CA VAL A 131 0.10 -7.37 -18.38
C VAL A 131 0.82 -7.83 -17.12
N VAL A 132 0.25 -8.83 -16.48
CA VAL A 132 0.77 -9.49 -15.29
C VAL A 132 0.97 -10.97 -15.62
N LEU A 133 2.21 -11.46 -15.47
CA LEU A 133 2.54 -12.88 -15.56
C LEU A 133 2.66 -13.52 -14.17
N VAL A 134 3.18 -12.77 -13.21
CA VAL A 134 3.39 -13.22 -11.82
C VAL A 134 2.51 -12.38 -10.92
N MET A 135 1.46 -12.97 -10.36
CA MET A 135 0.64 -12.30 -9.36
C MET A 135 1.42 -12.09 -8.07
N ARG A 136 1.36 -10.88 -7.51
CA ARG A 136 1.92 -10.61 -6.20
C ARG A 136 0.99 -11.17 -5.13
N HIS A 137 1.48 -12.13 -4.36
CA HIS A 137 0.77 -12.68 -3.21
C HIS A 137 1.72 -12.63 -2.01
N ASP A 138 1.94 -11.42 -1.49
CA ASP A 138 2.85 -11.23 -0.37
C ASP A 138 2.20 -10.40 0.74
N TRP A 139 1.96 -11.06 1.88
CA TRP A 139 1.45 -10.44 3.10
C TRP A 139 2.41 -9.36 3.64
N ARG A 140 3.71 -9.46 3.33
CA ARG A 140 4.73 -8.46 3.69
C ARG A 140 4.41 -7.08 3.13
N VAL A 141 3.63 -6.98 2.05
CA VAL A 141 3.18 -5.70 1.49
C VAL A 141 2.09 -5.08 2.37
N THR A 142 1.25 -5.88 3.03
CA THR A 142 0.17 -5.36 3.87
C THR A 142 0.65 -5.07 5.31
N PHE A 143 1.67 -5.78 5.80
CA PHE A 143 2.19 -5.64 7.15
C PHE A 143 2.57 -4.20 7.56
N PRO A 144 3.23 -3.37 6.73
CA PRO A 144 3.56 -1.97 7.06
C PRO A 144 2.35 -1.08 7.37
N LEU A 145 1.13 -1.46 6.97
CA LEU A 145 -0.09 -0.71 7.28
C LEU A 145 -0.62 -0.94 8.70
N ILE A 146 -0.20 -2.02 9.37
CA ILE A 146 -0.71 -2.36 10.70
C ILE A 146 -0.32 -1.28 11.72
N LEU A 147 0.95 -0.87 11.74
CA LEU A 147 1.46 0.13 12.67
C LEU A 147 0.73 1.49 12.56
N PRO A 148 0.64 2.15 11.38
CA PRO A 148 -0.06 3.41 11.26
C PRO A 148 -1.57 3.27 11.54
N ALA A 149 -2.19 2.13 11.21
CA ALA A 149 -3.58 1.88 11.54
C ALA A 149 -3.81 1.80 13.06
N VAL A 150 -2.97 1.05 13.78
CA VAL A 150 -3.05 0.95 15.26
C VAL A 150 -2.82 2.31 15.90
N VAL A 151 -1.81 3.06 15.45
CA VAL A 151 -1.53 4.42 15.94
C VAL A 151 -2.72 5.34 15.67
N ALA A 152 -3.31 5.29 14.48
CA ALA A 152 -4.48 6.10 14.14
C ALA A 152 -5.68 5.77 15.05
N VAL A 153 -5.98 4.49 15.29
CA VAL A 153 -7.08 4.07 16.17
C VAL A 153 -6.85 4.56 17.62
N ILE A 154 -5.64 4.38 18.14
CA ILE A 154 -5.29 4.84 19.50
C ILE A 154 -5.39 6.37 19.59
N MET A 155 -4.85 7.10 18.61
CA MET A 155 -4.90 8.56 18.59
C MET A 155 -6.33 9.07 18.45
N LEU A 156 -7.16 8.42 17.64
CA LEU A 156 -8.58 8.76 17.49
C LEU A 156 -9.32 8.57 18.82
N TYR A 157 -9.10 7.45 19.51
CA TYR A 157 -9.68 7.19 20.82
C TYR A 157 -9.33 8.30 21.84
N TYR A 158 -8.05 8.67 21.93
CA TYR A 158 -7.62 9.74 22.84
C TYR A 158 -8.12 11.11 22.39
N PHE A 159 -8.18 11.38 21.09
CA PHE A 159 -8.71 12.63 20.54
C PHE A 159 -10.18 12.82 20.95
N LEU A 160 -11.01 11.79 20.72
CA LEU A 160 -12.42 11.81 21.10
C LEU A 160 -12.59 11.99 22.61
N THR A 161 -11.83 11.24 23.41
CA THR A 161 -11.88 11.33 24.89
C THR A 161 -11.51 12.74 25.39
N ASN A 162 -10.47 13.35 24.81
CA ASN A 162 -10.04 14.70 25.20
C ASN A 162 -10.99 15.79 24.71
N ALA A 163 -11.57 15.62 23.51
CA ALA A 163 -12.55 16.55 22.95
C ALA A 163 -13.84 16.59 23.79
N VAL A 164 -14.38 15.42 24.16
CA VAL A 164 -15.54 15.32 25.06
C VAL A 164 -15.24 15.97 26.41
N GLY A 165 -14.06 15.71 26.98
CA GLY A 165 -13.63 16.31 28.23
C GLY A 165 -13.51 17.85 28.17
N LEU A 166 -13.11 18.42 27.03
CA LEU A 166 -13.04 19.87 26.82
C LEU A 166 -14.44 20.49 26.73
N MET A 167 -15.36 19.87 25.97
CA MET A 167 -16.74 20.34 25.81
C MET A 167 -17.49 20.38 27.15
N GLY A 168 -17.32 19.36 28.01
CA GLY A 168 -17.92 19.35 29.35
C GLY A 168 -17.44 20.51 30.24
N MET A 169 -16.17 20.92 30.13
CA MET A 169 -15.64 22.06 30.89
C MET A 169 -16.13 23.41 30.34
N MET A 170 -16.28 23.57 29.02
CA MET A 170 -16.85 24.79 28.45
C MET A 170 -18.32 24.98 28.84
N GLY A 171 -19.13 23.92 28.85
CA GLY A 171 -20.53 23.98 29.27
C GLY A 171 -20.72 24.45 30.72
N THR A 172 -19.87 23.99 31.64
CA THR A 172 -19.92 24.40 33.06
C THR A 172 -19.47 25.85 33.28
N VAL A 173 -18.49 26.35 32.53
CA VAL A 173 -18.05 27.75 32.60
C VAL A 173 -19.11 28.72 32.07
N ILE A 174 -19.79 28.35 30.98
CA ILE A 174 -20.88 29.17 30.41
C ILE A 174 -22.06 29.26 31.37
N SER A 175 -22.41 28.15 32.04
CA SER A 175 -23.47 28.15 33.07
C SER A 175 -23.13 29.04 34.27
N LYS A 176 -21.88 29.04 34.74
CA LYS A 176 -21.42 29.89 35.85
C LYS A 176 -21.37 31.39 35.52
N ARG A 177 -21.21 31.78 34.25
CA ARG A 177 -21.25 33.19 33.83
C ARG A 177 -22.66 33.75 33.63
N LYS A 178 -23.68 32.88 33.55
CA LYS A 178 -25.09 33.27 33.39
C LYS A 178 -25.85 33.38 34.73
N LYS A 179 -25.23 32.98 35.83
CA LYS A 179 -25.69 33.23 37.21
C LYS A 179 -24.91 34.41 37.77
#